data_AF-A0A7C7Y5K7-F1
#
_entry.id   AF-A0A7C7Y5K7-F1
#
_cell.length_a   1.000
_cell.length_b   1.000
_cell.length_c   1.000
_cell.angle_alpha   90.00
_cell.angle_beta   90.00
_cell.angle_gamma   90.00
#
_symmetry.space_group_name_H-M   'P 1'
#
loop_
_entity.id
_entity.type
_entity.pdbx_description
1 polymer ?
#
loop_
_entity_poly.entity_id
_entity_poly.type
_entity_poly.pdbx_seq_one_letter_code
_entity_poly.pdbx_strand_id
1 'polypeptide(L)' 'MGEHELGWYYLDLDNDHISEGSDPMNWDTDGDWMVDWFEVHDDEDDGIRGDSSPIRYDSRQTA' A
#
# COMPACT_ATOMS: atom_id res chain seq x y z
N MET A 1 12.40 15.37 1.10
CA MET A 1 11.77 15.83 -0.15
C MET A 1 10.62 14.87 -0.31
N GLY A 2 9.40 15.29 0.05
CA GLY A 2 8.26 14.38 0.09
C GLY A 2 7.67 14.29 -1.31
N GLU A 3 7.71 13.09 -1.90
CA GLU A 3 6.53 12.65 -2.65
C GLU A 3 5.32 13.02 -1.81
N HIS A 4 4.55 13.97 -2.30
CA HIS A 4 3.25 14.30 -1.77
C HIS A 4 2.39 13.11 -2.18
N GLU A 5 1.61 12.55 -1.25
CA GLU A 5 0.81 11.33 -1.44
C GLU A 5 -0.29 11.57 -2.51
N LEU A 6 0.10 11.65 -3.79
CA LEU A 6 -0.78 11.99 -4.91
C LEU A 6 -1.50 10.74 -5.41
N GLY A 7 -2.49 10.31 -4.66
CA GLY A 7 -3.41 9.23 -5.07
C GLY A 7 -4.01 8.54 -3.87
N TRP A 8 -3.14 8.12 -2.95
CA TRP A 8 -3.47 7.29 -1.80
C TRP A 8 -3.98 7.96 -0.57
N TYR A 9 -3.79 9.26 -0.38
CA TYR A 9 -4.10 9.87 0.91
C TYR A 9 -5.58 9.69 1.31
N TYR A 10 -6.47 9.45 0.35
CA TYR A 10 -7.87 9.11 0.59
C TYR A 10 -8.10 7.72 1.18
N LEU A 11 -7.11 6.86 1.01
CA LEU A 11 -6.97 5.52 1.54
C LEU A 11 -6.04 5.52 2.75
N ASP A 12 -5.67 6.66 3.35
CA ASP A 12 -4.99 6.74 4.65
C ASP A 12 -6.00 7.27 5.69
N LEU A 13 -6.61 6.34 6.43
CA LEU A 13 -7.72 6.59 7.35
C LEU A 13 -7.21 6.83 8.78
N ASP A 14 -5.98 6.43 9.11
CA ASP A 14 -5.38 6.58 10.44
C ASP A 14 -4.23 7.61 10.51
N ASN A 15 -3.88 8.22 9.36
CA ASN A 15 -2.86 9.24 9.19
C ASN A 15 -1.45 8.72 9.58
N ASP A 16 -1.17 7.43 9.38
CA ASP A 16 0.15 6.82 9.58
C ASP A 16 1.06 6.91 8.34
N HIS A 17 0.56 7.51 7.25
CA HIS A 17 1.21 7.64 5.95
C HIS A 17 1.38 6.30 5.22
N ILE A 18 0.51 5.33 5.50
CA ILE A 18 0.41 4.04 4.82
C ILE A 18 -1.06 3.82 4.45
N SER A 19 -1.35 3.53 3.19
CA SER A 19 -2.74 3.32 2.74
C SER A 19 -3.34 2.05 3.35
N GLU A 20 -4.64 2.00 3.68
CA GLU A 20 -5.37 0.79 4.12
C GLU A 20 -5.66 -0.22 3.00
N GLY A 21 -5.23 0.06 1.77
CA GLY A 21 -5.39 -0.89 0.67
C GLY A 21 -5.09 -0.29 -0.70
N SER A 22 -5.15 -1.16 -1.70
CA SER A 22 -4.95 -0.85 -3.11
C SER A 22 -6.25 -0.77 -3.91
N ASP A 23 -6.24 -0.07 -5.05
CA ASP A 23 -7.37 -0.05 -5.98
C ASP A 23 -7.26 -1.25 -6.94
N PRO A 24 -8.18 -2.23 -6.91
CA PRO A 24 -8.11 -3.40 -7.79
C PRO A 24 -8.26 -3.09 -9.29
N MET A 25 -8.63 -1.86 -9.66
CA MET A 25 -8.69 -1.39 -11.06
C MET A 25 -7.47 -0.58 -11.48
N ASN A 26 -6.53 -0.35 -10.56
CA ASN A 26 -5.25 0.28 -10.83
C ASN A 26 -4.13 -0.73 -10.53
N TRP A 27 -3.02 -0.63 -11.25
CA TRP A 27 -1.91 -1.58 -11.17
C TRP A 27 -0.77 -1.08 -10.28
N ASP A 28 -0.77 0.21 -9.99
CA ASP A 28 0.19 1.00 -9.23
C ASP A 28 -0.64 2.15 -8.65
N THR A 29 -1.13 1.99 -7.44
CA THR A 29 -2.12 2.90 -6.90
C THR A 29 -1.46 4.16 -6.28
N ASP A 30 -0.11 4.18 -6.11
CA ASP A 30 0.70 5.33 -5.64
C ASP A 30 1.13 6.22 -6.76
N GLY A 31 1.31 5.63 -7.92
CA GLY A 31 2.11 6.20 -8.99
C GLY A 31 3.61 6.15 -8.71
N ASP A 32 4.12 5.23 -7.89
CA ASP A 32 5.56 5.11 -7.58
C ASP A 32 6.30 4.11 -8.51
N TRP A 33 5.53 3.47 -9.41
CA TRP A 33 5.94 2.49 -10.41
C TRP A 33 6.32 1.11 -9.85
N MET A 34 6.07 0.87 -8.56
CA MET A 34 5.92 -0.46 -8.00
C MET A 34 4.54 -1.01 -8.38
N VAL A 35 4.41 -2.33 -8.44
CA VAL A 35 3.12 -2.96 -8.74
C VAL A 35 2.47 -3.36 -7.43
N ASP A 36 1.19 -3.01 -7.22
CA ASP A 36 0.45 -3.28 -5.98
C ASP A 36 0.60 -4.74 -5.48
N TRP A 37 0.66 -5.71 -6.43
CA TRP A 37 0.84 -7.13 -6.10
C TRP A 37 2.21 -7.44 -5.45
N PHE A 38 3.27 -6.80 -5.93
CA PHE A 38 4.61 -7.02 -5.40
C PHE A 38 4.71 -6.49 -3.96
N GLU A 39 4.17 -5.30 -3.71
CA GLU A 39 4.18 -4.67 -2.38
C GLU A 39 3.37 -5.47 -1.37
N VAL A 40 2.16 -5.89 -1.75
CA VAL A 40 1.33 -6.78 -0.92
C VAL A 40 2.06 -8.08 -0.60
N HIS A 41 2.79 -8.65 -1.56
CA HIS A 41 3.50 -9.91 -1.35
C HIS A 41 4.71 -9.76 -0.44
N ASP A 42 5.46 -8.65 -0.56
CA ASP A 42 6.62 -8.34 0.27
C ASP A 42 6.20 -8.17 1.74
N ASP A 43 5.17 -7.36 1.99
CA ASP A 43 4.56 -7.17 3.30
C ASP A 43 3.97 -8.48 3.90
N GLU A 44 3.48 -9.40 3.04
CA GLU A 44 3.02 -10.74 3.45
C GLU A 44 4.18 -11.66 3.85
N ASP A 45 5.33 -11.53 3.18
CA ASP A 45 6.52 -12.36 3.39
C ASP A 45 7.28 -11.97 4.66
N ASP A 46 7.37 -10.67 4.99
CA ASP A 46 8.15 -10.17 6.12
C ASP A 46 7.31 -9.65 7.31
N GLY A 47 6.02 -9.36 7.09
CA GLY A 47 5.11 -8.85 8.10
C GLY A 47 5.36 -7.39 8.51
N ILE A 48 6.22 -6.68 7.79
CA ILE A 48 6.43 -5.24 7.90
C ILE A 48 5.47 -4.58 6.90
N ARG A 49 5.10 -3.32 7.17
CA ARG A 49 4.19 -2.55 6.32
C ARG A 49 4.86 -1.27 5.93
N GLY A 50 4.72 -0.87 4.67
CA GLY A 50 5.14 0.46 4.23
C GLY A 50 6.66 0.64 4.12
N ASP A 51 7.46 -0.44 4.15
CA ASP A 51 8.92 -0.34 4.07
C ASP A 51 9.44 -0.31 2.62
N SER A 52 8.78 -1.05 1.73
CA SER A 52 8.98 -1.00 0.29
C SER A 52 8.26 0.18 -0.34
N SER A 53 6.96 0.35 -0.04
CA SER A 53 6.07 1.39 -0.58
C SER A 53 4.81 1.54 0.30
N PRO A 54 4.12 2.69 0.31
CA PRO A 54 3.04 3.02 1.26
C PRO A 54 1.68 2.32 1.01
N ILE A 55 1.66 1.06 0.57
CA ILE A 55 0.45 0.24 0.42
C ILE A 55 0.30 -0.75 1.58
N ARG A 56 -0.89 -0.85 2.21
CA ARG A 56 -1.23 -2.02 3.06
C ARG A 56 -1.84 -3.16 2.23
N TYR A 57 -1.56 -4.39 2.69
CA TYR A 57 -2.34 -5.57 2.33
C TYR A 57 -3.39 -5.94 3.41
N ASP A 58 -4.57 -6.40 2.96
CA ASP A 58 -5.56 -7.13 3.77
C ASP A 58 -5.55 -8.60 3.38
N SER A 59 -4.73 -9.39 4.08
CA SER A 59 -4.87 -10.84 4.06
C SER A 59 -6.18 -11.19 4.78
N ARG A 60 -7.28 -11.25 4.03
CA ARG A 60 -8.59 -11.74 4.50
C ARG A 60 -8.57 -13.21 4.95
N GLN A 61 -7.41 -13.75 5.34
CA GLN A 61 -7.26 -14.94 6.17
C GLN A 61 -7.88 -14.67 7.55
N THR A 62 -9.22 -14.72 7.59
CA THR A 62 -9.96 -14.89 8.84
C THR A 62 -9.59 -16.24 9.43
N ALA A 63 -8.87 -16.25 10.55
CA ALA A 63 -8.77 -17.41 11.43
C ALA A 63 -10.11 -17.68 12.13
#